data_AF-A0A9E6F5P1-F1
#
_entry.id   AF-A0A9E6F5P1-F1
#
_cell.length_a   1.000
_cell.length_b   1.000
_cell.length_c   1.000
_cell.angle_alpha   90.00
_cell.angle_beta   90.00
_cell.angle_gamma   90.00
#
_symmetry.space_group_name_H-M   'P 1'
#
loop_
_entity.id
_entity.type
_entity.pdbx_description
1 polymer ?
#
loop_
_entity_poly.entity_id
_entity_poly.type
_entity_poly.pdbx_seq_one_letter_code
_entity_poly.pdbx_strand_id
1 'polypeptide(L)'
;GGGGVDGAIHHAAGPELLAECRTLGGAETGAAKITKGYRLPARWVIHTVGPVWNGGGHAEDALLAGCYQHSFAYVPQYDIKTIAFPAISTGAYGFPRERATRIAVREMLRALAQYPMIEKVYAVCFGDIAYQTYVQVAAELERNA
;
A
#
# COMPACT_ATOMS: atom_id res chain seq x y z
N GLY A 1 5.84 -5.50 -13.42
CA GLY A 1 6.05 -6.15 -12.13
C GLY A 1 7.42 -6.79 -12.02
N GLY A 2 7.71 -7.28 -10.82
CA GLY A 2 8.91 -8.02 -10.41
C GLY A 2 8.54 -9.22 -9.55
N GLY A 3 9.22 -9.42 -8.41
CA GLY A 3 8.99 -10.53 -7.48
C GLY A 3 7.97 -10.24 -6.37
N GLY A 4 7.78 -11.19 -5.44
CA GLY A 4 6.91 -11.02 -4.28
C GLY A 4 5.45 -10.75 -4.63
N VAL A 5 4.80 -9.84 -3.89
CA VAL A 5 3.40 -9.47 -4.11
C VAL A 5 3.15 -8.83 -5.48
N ASP A 6 4.11 -8.07 -5.99
CA ASP A 6 4.02 -7.44 -7.32
C ASP A 6 3.93 -8.51 -8.43
N GLY A 7 4.81 -9.51 -8.37
CA GLY A 7 4.76 -10.67 -9.28
C GLY A 7 3.45 -11.45 -9.16
N ALA A 8 2.96 -11.68 -7.94
CA ALA A 8 1.71 -12.38 -7.69
C ALA A 8 0.49 -11.64 -8.27
N ILE A 9 0.42 -10.32 -8.10
CA ILE A 9 -0.64 -9.47 -8.66
C ILE A 9 -0.60 -9.52 -10.18
N HIS A 10 0.57 -9.35 -10.81
CA HIS A 10 0.69 -9.42 -12.27
C HIS A 10 0.31 -10.79 -12.84
N HIS A 11 0.72 -11.86 -12.17
CA HIS A 11 0.36 -13.21 -12.59
C HIS A 11 -1.15 -13.43 -12.56
N ALA A 12 -1.82 -13.01 -11.48
CA ALA A 12 -3.25 -13.19 -11.31
C ALA A 12 -4.09 -12.24 -12.18
N ALA A 13 -3.65 -11.00 -12.41
CA ALA A 13 -4.36 -10.01 -13.21
C ALA A 13 -4.31 -10.28 -14.72
N GLY A 14 -3.29 -10.99 -15.18
CA GLY A 14 -3.05 -11.26 -16.60
C GLY A 14 -2.14 -10.22 -17.28
N PRO A 15 -1.69 -10.52 -18.52
CA PRO A 15 -0.76 -9.68 -19.27
C PRO A 15 -1.28 -8.26 -19.57
N GLU A 16 -2.60 -8.07 -19.57
CA GLU A 16 -3.26 -6.79 -19.81
C GLU A 16 -2.87 -5.74 -18.76
N LEU A 17 -2.63 -6.16 -17.50
CA LEU A 17 -2.13 -5.27 -16.45
C LEU A 17 -0.77 -4.68 -16.80
N LEU A 18 0.16 -5.50 -17.30
CA LEU A 18 1.48 -5.02 -17.70
C LEU A 18 1.40 -4.08 -18.91
N ALA A 19 0.47 -4.35 -19.84
CA ALA A 19 0.26 -3.49 -21.00
C ALA A 19 -0.19 -2.08 -20.59
N GLU A 20 -1.15 -1.94 -19.66
CA GLU A 20 -1.56 -0.64 -19.13
C GLU A 20 -0.47 0.01 -18.28
N CYS A 21 0.25 -0.73 -17.43
CA CYS A 21 1.36 -0.15 -16.67
C CYS A 21 2.42 0.52 -17.55
N ARG A 22 2.69 -0.02 -18.75
CA ARG A 22 3.63 0.56 -19.72
C ARG A 22 3.18 1.92 -20.26
N THR A 23 1.89 2.24 -20.23
CA THR A 23 1.38 3.54 -20.69
C THR A 23 1.47 4.63 -19.63
N LEU A 24 1.78 4.27 -18.37
CA LEU A 24 1.79 5.21 -17.24
C LEU A 24 3.11 5.99 -17.07
N GLY A 25 4.17 5.58 -17.78
CA GLY A 25 5.49 6.23 -17.67
C GLY A 25 6.23 5.97 -16.36
N GLY A 26 5.84 4.93 -15.60
CA GLY A 26 6.40 4.63 -14.29
C GLY A 26 5.82 5.50 -13.16
N ALA A 27 6.46 5.42 -11.98
CA ALA A 27 6.10 6.20 -10.81
C ALA A 27 7.34 6.51 -9.97
N GLU A 28 7.37 7.70 -9.37
CA GLU A 28 8.41 8.08 -8.42
C GLU A 28 8.20 7.37 -7.07
N THR A 29 9.27 7.23 -6.30
CA THR A 29 9.19 6.71 -4.92
C THR A 29 8.25 7.58 -4.09
N GLY A 30 7.32 6.95 -3.37
CA GLY A 30 6.29 7.64 -2.60
C GLY A 30 5.06 8.06 -3.41
N ALA A 31 5.08 7.94 -4.73
CA ALA A 31 3.93 8.22 -5.58
C ALA A 31 3.12 6.95 -5.88
N ALA A 32 1.90 7.14 -6.39
CA ALA A 32 1.02 6.06 -6.82
C ALA A 32 0.42 6.33 -8.21
N LYS A 33 0.07 5.25 -8.92
CA LYS A 33 -0.68 5.26 -10.19
C LYS A 33 -1.76 4.18 -10.15
N ILE A 34 -2.84 4.34 -10.88
CA ILE A 34 -3.97 3.40 -10.87
C ILE A 34 -4.20 2.77 -12.25
N THR A 35 -4.57 1.50 -12.25
CA THR A 35 -4.96 0.72 -13.44
C THR A 35 -6.23 -0.06 -13.16
N LYS A 36 -6.84 -0.64 -14.19
CA LYS A 36 -7.86 -1.67 -13.99
C LYS A 36 -7.26 -2.92 -13.32
N GLY A 37 -8.11 -3.70 -12.64
CA GLY A 37 -7.71 -4.97 -12.03
C GLY A 37 -7.76 -6.18 -12.96
N TYR A 38 -8.34 -6.03 -14.15
CA TYR A 38 -8.39 -7.08 -15.17
C TYR A 38 -9.02 -8.38 -14.67
N ARG A 39 -8.24 -9.47 -14.60
CA ARG A 39 -8.71 -10.79 -14.15
C ARG A 39 -8.84 -10.88 -12.63
N LEU A 40 -8.33 -9.89 -11.89
CA LEU A 40 -8.52 -9.83 -10.45
C LEU A 40 -10.00 -9.56 -10.12
N PRO A 41 -10.50 -10.08 -9.00
CA PRO A 41 -11.81 -9.68 -8.48
C PRO A 41 -11.83 -8.20 -8.04
N ALA A 42 -10.67 -7.62 -7.73
CA ALA A 42 -10.53 -6.19 -7.45
C ALA A 42 -10.73 -5.37 -8.73
N ARG A 43 -11.52 -4.30 -8.66
CA ARG A 43 -11.81 -3.43 -9.81
C ARG A 43 -10.59 -2.66 -10.29
N TRP A 44 -9.73 -2.27 -9.35
CA TRP A 44 -8.58 -1.41 -9.57
C TRP A 44 -7.34 -1.99 -8.90
N VAL A 45 -6.16 -1.71 -9.46
CA VAL A 45 -4.87 -1.89 -8.80
C VAL A 45 -4.20 -0.53 -8.71
N ILE A 46 -3.83 -0.13 -7.50
CA ILE A 46 -3.05 1.08 -7.25
C ILE A 46 -1.60 0.67 -7.04
N HIS A 47 -0.75 1.03 -7.99
CA HIS A 47 0.68 0.76 -8.03
C HIS A 47 1.40 1.90 -7.32
N THR A 48 2.08 1.59 -6.21
CA THR A 48 2.90 2.58 -5.49
C THR A 48 4.32 2.07 -5.30
N VAL A 49 5.29 2.97 -5.38
CA VAL A 49 6.71 2.64 -5.28
C VAL A 49 7.20 2.99 -3.87
N GLY A 50 7.32 1.98 -3.02
CA GLY A 50 7.88 2.14 -1.68
C GLY A 50 9.36 2.54 -1.68
N PRO A 51 9.84 3.24 -0.64
CA PRO A 51 11.28 3.52 -0.51
C PRO A 51 12.07 2.27 -0.16
N VAL A 52 13.30 2.19 -0.67
CA VAL A 52 14.33 1.27 -0.17
C VAL A 52 14.91 1.86 1.12
N TRP A 53 15.04 1.03 2.15
CA TRP A 53 15.57 1.47 3.43
C TRP A 53 17.08 1.68 3.38
N ASN A 54 17.54 2.89 3.72
CA ASN A 54 18.94 3.27 3.75
C ASN A 54 19.32 3.92 5.09
N GLY A 55 18.83 3.35 6.19
CA GLY A 55 19.18 3.78 7.55
C GLY A 55 18.31 4.92 8.12
N GLY A 56 17.30 5.40 7.39
CA GLY A 56 16.30 6.33 7.92
C GLY A 56 16.65 7.82 7.81
N GLY A 57 17.78 8.15 7.16
CA GLY A 57 18.26 9.50 6.94
C GLY A 57 17.86 10.12 5.59
N HIS A 58 17.10 9.39 4.75
CA HIS A 58 16.78 9.74 3.37
C HIS A 58 15.27 9.97 3.15
N ALA A 59 14.60 10.49 4.19
CA ALA A 59 13.16 10.75 4.20
C ALA A 59 12.29 9.50 3.96
N GLU A 60 12.80 8.29 4.22
CA GLU A 60 12.10 7.03 3.93
C GLU A 60 10.73 6.95 4.63
N ASP A 61 10.62 7.48 5.84
CA ASP A 61 9.33 7.53 6.56
C ASP A 61 8.28 8.38 5.81
N ALA A 62 8.70 9.55 5.30
CA ALA A 62 7.83 10.45 4.56
C ALA A 62 7.46 9.87 3.20
N LEU A 63 8.42 9.24 2.51
CA LEU A 63 8.18 8.55 1.24
C LEU A 63 7.23 7.36 1.41
N LEU A 64 7.39 6.56 2.48
CA LEU A 64 6.49 5.46 2.78
C LEU A 64 5.09 5.98 3.13
N ALA A 65 4.97 7.05 3.91
CA ALA A 65 3.68 7.71 4.16
C ALA A 65 3.04 8.21 2.86
N GLY A 66 3.85 8.80 1.96
CA GLY A 66 3.42 9.23 0.63
C GLY A 66 2.80 8.10 -0.18
N CYS A 67 3.31 6.86 -0.09
CA CYS A 67 2.74 5.71 -0.79
C CYS A 67 1.26 5.50 -0.42
N TYR A 68 0.93 5.56 0.87
CA TYR A 68 -0.44 5.44 1.36
C TYR A 68 -1.28 6.66 0.97
N GLN A 69 -0.75 7.87 1.19
CA GLN A 69 -1.47 9.11 0.92
C GLN A 69 -1.88 9.25 -0.56
N HIS A 70 -0.94 9.04 -1.48
CA HIS A 70 -1.23 9.08 -2.92
C HIS A 70 -2.12 7.92 -3.37
N SER A 71 -2.06 6.77 -2.70
CA SER A 71 -2.99 5.67 -2.97
C SER A 71 -4.43 6.04 -2.56
N PHE A 72 -4.62 6.58 -1.36
CA PHE A 72 -5.94 7.00 -0.89
C PHE A 72 -6.49 8.21 -1.66
N ALA A 73 -5.65 9.04 -2.27
CA ALA A 73 -6.10 10.17 -3.09
C ALA A 73 -6.98 9.74 -4.29
N TYR A 74 -6.91 8.48 -4.72
CA TYR A 74 -7.77 7.93 -5.78
C TYR A 74 -9.18 7.56 -5.29
N VAL A 75 -9.42 7.43 -3.98
CA VAL A 75 -10.70 7.02 -3.42
C VAL A 75 -11.89 7.83 -3.93
N PRO A 76 -11.91 9.18 -3.85
CA PRO A 76 -13.07 9.95 -4.29
C PRO A 76 -13.25 9.93 -5.81
N GLN A 77 -12.16 9.87 -6.58
CA GLN A 77 -12.21 9.89 -8.04
C GLN A 77 -12.76 8.57 -8.63
N TYR A 78 -12.53 7.45 -7.95
CA TYR A 78 -12.87 6.10 -8.44
C TYR A 78 -13.95 5.39 -7.62
N ASP A 79 -14.62 6.10 -6.70
CA ASP A 79 -15.65 5.58 -5.78
C ASP A 79 -15.20 4.30 -5.07
N ILE A 80 -14.00 4.32 -4.51
CA ILE A 80 -13.40 3.15 -3.85
C ILE A 80 -13.91 3.07 -2.41
N LYS A 81 -14.75 2.07 -2.14
CA LYS A 81 -15.30 1.83 -0.79
C LYS A 81 -14.47 0.84 0.04
N THR A 82 -13.73 -0.03 -0.62
CA THR A 82 -12.86 -1.01 0.05
C THR A 82 -11.49 -1.04 -0.61
N ILE A 83 -10.43 -1.06 0.21
CA ILE A 83 -9.05 -1.04 -0.27
C ILE A 83 -8.17 -1.92 0.61
N ALA A 84 -7.20 -2.60 0.00
CA ALA A 84 -6.30 -3.52 0.67
C ALA A 84 -4.84 -3.14 0.38
N PHE A 85 -4.01 -3.13 1.42
CA PHE A 85 -2.59 -2.83 1.30
C PHE A 85 -1.75 -4.02 1.79
N PRO A 86 -0.70 -4.41 1.03
CA PRO A 86 0.34 -5.28 1.58
C PRO A 86 1.25 -4.47 2.52
N ALA A 87 2.18 -5.15 3.21
CA ALA A 87 3.24 -4.49 3.97
C ALA A 87 4.29 -3.87 3.03
N ILE A 88 4.05 -2.64 2.58
CA ILE A 88 4.91 -1.92 1.62
C ILE A 88 6.33 -1.74 2.20
N SER A 89 7.33 -1.97 1.36
CA SER A 89 8.78 -1.86 1.65
C SER A 89 9.38 -2.83 2.69
N THR A 90 8.60 -3.68 3.36
CA THR A 90 9.14 -4.57 4.42
C THR A 90 9.73 -5.89 3.91
N GLY A 91 9.67 -6.14 2.60
CA GLY A 91 10.27 -7.30 1.94
C GLY A 91 11.71 -7.00 1.49
N ALA A 92 11.99 -7.19 0.21
CA ALA A 92 13.31 -6.95 -0.38
C ALA A 92 13.86 -5.52 -0.19
N TYR A 93 12.98 -4.54 0.08
CA TYR A 93 13.36 -3.14 0.33
C TYR A 93 13.82 -2.88 1.77
N GLY A 94 13.71 -3.87 2.66
CA GLY A 94 14.40 -3.88 3.95
C GLY A 94 13.88 -2.89 5.01
N PHE A 95 12.72 -2.25 4.80
CA PHE A 95 12.19 -1.29 5.77
C PHE A 95 11.87 -1.98 7.10
N PRO A 96 12.33 -1.43 8.26
CA PRO A 96 12.04 -1.99 9.57
C PRO A 96 10.55 -2.16 9.78
N ARG A 97 10.13 -3.41 10.00
CA ARG A 97 8.72 -3.81 9.93
C ARG A 97 7.82 -3.04 10.88
N GLU A 98 8.21 -2.92 12.15
CA GLU A 98 7.41 -2.20 13.15
C GLU A 98 7.24 -0.72 12.77
N ARG A 99 8.33 -0.07 12.34
CA ARG A 99 8.33 1.33 11.89
C ARG A 99 7.43 1.53 10.66
N ALA A 100 7.56 0.67 9.66
CA ALA A 100 6.71 0.68 8.48
C ALA A 100 5.23 0.45 8.83
N THR A 101 4.96 -0.46 9.77
CA THR A 101 3.60 -0.79 10.22
C THR A 101 2.96 0.40 10.95
N ARG A 102 3.70 1.11 11.80
CA ARG A 102 3.20 2.35 12.45
C ARG A 102 2.82 3.41 11.44
N ILE A 103 3.63 3.59 10.40
CA ILE A 103 3.31 4.51 9.29
C ILE A 103 2.04 4.03 8.56
N ALA A 104 2.00 2.75 8.17
CA ALA A 104 0.86 2.16 7.47
C ALA A 104 -0.46 2.37 8.23
N VAL A 105 -0.53 1.92 9.49
CA VAL A 105 -1.74 2.00 10.31
C VAL A 105 -2.15 3.46 10.54
N ARG A 106 -1.20 4.35 10.82
CA ARG A 106 -1.50 5.79 10.98
C ARG A 106 -2.13 6.38 9.72
N GLU A 107 -1.57 6.12 8.54
CA GLU A 107 -2.13 6.64 7.29
C GLU A 107 -3.48 5.98 6.93
N MET A 108 -3.68 4.70 7.26
CA MET A 108 -4.98 4.02 7.09
C MET A 108 -6.07 4.63 7.99
N LEU A 109 -5.78 4.86 9.27
CA LEU A 109 -6.72 5.50 10.21
C LEU A 109 -7.03 6.94 9.79
N ARG A 110 -6.01 7.69 9.37
CA ARG A 110 -6.19 9.04 8.81
C ARG A 110 -7.11 9.01 7.58
N ALA A 111 -6.92 8.07 6.67
CA ALA A 111 -7.74 7.95 5.47
C ALA A 111 -9.20 7.60 5.81
N LEU A 112 -9.43 6.71 6.78
CA LEU A 112 -10.78 6.40 7.26
C LEU A 112 -11.50 7.65 7.82
N ALA A 113 -10.78 8.51 8.53
CA ALA A 113 -11.33 9.78 9.02
C ALA A 113 -11.54 10.81 7.90
N GLN A 114 -10.65 10.86 6.92
CA GLN A 114 -10.66 11.83 5.82
C GLN A 114 -11.68 11.51 4.72
N TYR A 115 -11.94 10.22 4.47
CA TYR A 115 -12.75 9.73 3.36
C TYR A 115 -13.94 8.89 3.88
N PRO A 116 -15.07 9.52 4.27
CA PRO A 116 -16.20 8.82 4.88
C PRO A 116 -16.88 7.75 4.00
N MET A 117 -16.59 7.73 2.70
CA MET A 117 -17.08 6.69 1.78
C MET A 117 -16.32 5.36 1.89
N ILE A 118 -15.16 5.34 2.55
CA ILE A 118 -14.41 4.10 2.78
C ILE A 118 -15.16 3.30 3.85
N GLU A 119 -15.64 2.12 3.46
CA GLU A 119 -16.28 1.17 4.36
C GLU A 119 -15.25 0.30 5.09
N LYS A 120 -14.17 -0.12 4.39
CA LYS A 120 -13.13 -1.01 4.95
C LYS A 120 -11.75 -0.75 4.35
N VAL A 121 -10.74 -0.76 5.21
CA VAL A 121 -9.32 -0.84 4.82
C VAL A 121 -8.73 -2.14 5.36
N TYR A 122 -8.09 -2.93 4.49
CA TYR A 122 -7.46 -4.19 4.86
C TYR A 122 -5.94 -4.05 4.89
N ALA A 123 -5.32 -4.39 6.02
CA ALA A 123 -3.89 -4.67 6.09
C ALA A 123 -3.67 -6.16 5.79
N VAL A 124 -3.17 -6.47 4.59
CA VAL A 124 -2.97 -7.85 4.12
C VAL A 124 -1.57 -8.31 4.51
N CYS A 125 -1.51 -9.06 5.62
CA CYS A 125 -0.26 -9.55 6.18
C CYS A 125 0.09 -10.94 5.64
N PHE A 126 1.26 -11.07 5.02
CA PHE A 126 1.79 -12.37 4.63
C PHE A 126 2.66 -12.94 5.77
N GLY A 127 2.14 -13.97 6.44
CA GLY A 127 2.79 -14.67 7.54
C GLY A 127 2.52 -14.08 8.93
N ASP A 128 2.68 -14.92 9.96
CA ASP A 128 2.26 -14.61 11.33
C ASP A 128 2.99 -13.43 11.93
N ILE A 129 4.30 -13.29 11.68
CA ILE A 129 5.08 -12.20 12.26
C ILE A 129 4.56 -10.84 11.76
N ALA A 130 4.21 -10.72 10.47
CA ALA A 130 3.62 -9.49 9.95
C ALA A 130 2.25 -9.23 10.59
N TYR A 131 1.39 -10.26 10.65
CA TYR A 131 0.07 -10.16 11.27
C TYR A 131 0.16 -9.68 12.73
N GLN A 132 1.01 -10.30 13.55
CA GLN A 132 1.18 -9.93 14.95
C GLN A 132 1.70 -8.50 15.12
N THR A 133 2.63 -8.06 14.25
CA THR A 133 3.11 -6.66 14.29
C THR A 133 1.98 -5.67 14.00
N TYR A 134 1.13 -5.95 13.01
CA TYR A 134 -0.03 -5.09 12.70
C TYR A 134 -1.05 -5.07 13.83
N VAL A 135 -1.37 -6.23 14.43
CA VAL A 135 -2.30 -6.31 15.57
C VAL A 135 -1.78 -5.50 16.75
N GLN A 136 -0.50 -5.66 17.11
CA GLN A 136 0.10 -4.94 18.23
C GLN A 136 0.09 -3.42 17.99
N VAL A 137 0.57 -2.97 16.82
CA VAL A 137 0.66 -1.55 16.48
C VAL A 137 -0.71 -0.90 16.39
N ALA A 138 -1.71 -1.58 15.80
CA ALA A 138 -3.07 -1.07 15.73
C ALA A 138 -3.67 -0.87 17.12
N ALA A 139 -3.54 -1.88 18.00
CA ALA A 139 -4.03 -1.78 19.37
C ALA A 139 -3.35 -0.64 20.16
N GLU A 140 -2.05 -0.40 19.93
CA GLU A 140 -1.33 0.72 20.55
C GLU A 140 -1.81 2.09 20.06
N LEU A 141 -2.06 2.25 18.77
CA LEU A 141 -2.51 3.52 18.20
C LEU A 141 -3.96 3.83 18.57
N GLU A 142 -4.83 2.82 18.65
CA GLU A 142 -6.21 3.00 19.12
C GLU A 142 -6.30 3.44 20.58
N ARG A 143 -5.41 2.96 21.45
CA ARG A 143 -5.38 3.37 22.87
C ARG A 143 -4.94 4.83 23.08
N ASN A 144 -4.28 5.42 22.08
CA ASN A 144 -3.70 6.76 22.16
C ASN A 144 -4.49 7.80 21.33
N ALA A 145 -5.62 7.40 20.72
CA ALA A 145 -6.52 8.25 19.93
C ALA A 145 -7.71 8.72 20.79
#